data_AF-A0AA88DBV7-F1
#
_entry.id   AF-A0AA88DBV7-F1
#
_cell.length_a   1.000
_cell.length_b   1.000
_cell.length_c   1.000
_cell.angle_alpha   90.00
_cell.angle_beta   90.00
_cell.angle_gamma   90.00
#
_symmetry.space_group_name_H-M   'P 1'
#
loop_
_entity.id
_entity.type
_entity.pdbx_description
1 polymer ?
#
loop_
_entity_poly.entity_id
_entity_poly.type
_entity_poly.pdbx_seq_one_letter_code
_entity_poly.pdbx_strand_id
1 'polypeptide(L)'
;MAHTFVSTSPSSLRFNSLSFSPNPNPSSHSDPLKLSLPFEPLRSRKLRKLVGNVKNVQNSSIKAVYSSEFWVREKTSHQGIWSIRDDLQVPTSPYFPTYAQGQGPPPMVQERFQSVISQLFQHRIIRCGGAVDDDMANIIVAQLLYLDAVDPNKDIVMYVNSPGGSVTAGMAIFDTMRHIRPDVSTVCVGLAASMGAFLLSAGTKGKRYSLPNSRIMIHQPLGGAQGGQTDIDIQANEMLHHKANLNGYLSYHTGQSLEKINQDTDRDFFMSAKEAKEYGLIDGVIMNPLKALQPLAAAEESADKSATQTSAES
;
A
#
# COMPACT_ATOMS: atom_id res chain seq x y z
N MET A 1 36.93 27.82 9.79
CA MET A 1 37.80 26.81 9.13
C MET A 1 36.86 25.87 8.38
N ALA A 2 36.47 26.22 7.16
CA ALA A 2 37.14 25.89 5.89
C ALA A 2 36.84 24.45 5.42
N HIS A 3 35.96 24.38 4.39
CA HIS A 3 35.81 23.43 3.27
C HIS A 3 35.97 21.91 3.54
N THR A 4 35.07 21.04 3.11
CA THR A 4 34.99 20.61 1.70
C THR A 4 33.65 19.92 1.39
N PHE A 5 32.93 20.46 0.39
CA PHE A 5 31.81 19.83 -0.30
C PHE A 5 32.36 19.07 -1.52
N VAL A 6 31.93 17.83 -1.75
CA VAL A 6 32.13 17.13 -3.03
C VAL A 6 30.80 17.02 -3.74
N SER A 7 30.72 17.75 -4.85
CA SER A 7 29.66 17.76 -5.84
C SER A 7 29.95 16.68 -6.90
N THR A 8 28.95 15.87 -7.25
CA THR A 8 28.98 15.03 -8.45
C THR A 8 27.96 15.57 -9.44
N SER A 9 28.46 15.99 -10.61
CA SER A 9 27.77 16.62 -11.72
C SER A 9 26.69 15.75 -12.38
N PRO A 10 25.59 16.33 -12.88
CA PRO A 10 24.73 15.72 -13.88
C PRO A 10 25.25 16.00 -15.31
N SER A 11 25.22 14.97 -16.15
CA SER A 11 25.62 14.99 -17.56
C SER A 11 24.82 16.00 -18.38
N SER A 12 25.53 16.90 -19.07
CA SER A 12 24.99 17.91 -19.97
C SER A 12 24.88 17.39 -21.41
N LEU A 13 23.70 17.52 -22.00
CA LEU A 13 23.51 17.43 -23.45
C LEU A 13 23.68 18.83 -24.05
N ARG A 14 24.68 18.96 -24.94
CA ARG A 14 25.02 20.18 -25.67
C ARG A 14 24.05 20.39 -26.83
N PHE A 15 23.47 21.58 -26.93
CA PHE A 15 22.92 22.12 -28.19
C PHE A 15 23.94 23.09 -28.79
N ASN A 16 24.26 22.88 -30.07
CA ASN A 16 25.13 23.74 -30.88
C ASN A 16 24.53 25.14 -31.01
N SER A 17 25.18 26.15 -30.43
CA SER A 17 24.97 27.56 -30.78
C SER A 17 26.05 27.99 -31.77
N LEU A 18 25.63 28.42 -32.96
CA LEU A 18 26.49 29.08 -33.95
C LEU A 18 27.06 30.37 -33.35
N SER A 19 28.37 30.49 -33.52
CA SER A 19 29.24 31.59 -33.14
C SER A 19 28.99 32.87 -33.93
N PHE A 20 28.96 34.03 -33.27
CA PHE A 20 29.62 35.25 -33.76
C PHE A 20 30.12 36.08 -32.57
N SER A 21 31.39 36.49 -32.67
CA SER A 21 32.20 37.23 -31.69
C SER A 21 32.00 38.76 -31.82
N PRO A 22 32.57 39.58 -30.90
CA PRO A 22 31.98 40.85 -30.45
C PRO A 22 32.69 42.14 -30.93
N ASN A 23 32.18 43.27 -30.43
CA ASN A 23 32.85 44.54 -30.02
C ASN A 23 32.51 45.84 -30.83
N PRO A 24 32.78 47.08 -30.31
CA PRO A 24 31.77 47.96 -29.66
C PRO A 24 31.71 49.46 -30.11
N ASN A 25 30.58 50.15 -29.81
CA ASN A 25 30.31 51.62 -29.61
C ASN A 25 30.80 52.69 -30.65
N PRO A 26 30.45 54.00 -30.53
CA PRO A 26 29.12 54.66 -30.52
C PRO A 26 29.05 55.86 -31.53
N SER A 27 27.87 56.42 -31.87
CA SER A 27 27.69 57.85 -32.27
C SER A 27 26.25 58.20 -32.68
N SER A 28 26.03 59.50 -32.75
CA SER A 28 24.83 60.33 -32.59
C SER A 28 23.99 60.62 -33.85
N HIS A 29 22.78 61.15 -33.58
CA HIS A 29 21.95 62.10 -34.34
C HIS A 29 20.69 61.63 -35.12
N SER A 30 19.61 62.37 -34.81
CA SER A 30 18.45 62.83 -35.60
C SER A 30 17.19 61.95 -35.81
N ASP A 31 16.09 62.47 -35.23
CA ASP A 31 14.63 62.27 -35.43
C ASP A 31 14.13 62.34 -36.90
N PRO A 32 12.80 62.20 -37.21
CA PRO A 32 11.62 61.73 -36.45
C PRO A 32 10.78 60.67 -37.22
N LEU A 33 9.71 60.12 -36.62
CA LEU A 33 8.32 60.12 -37.17
C LEU A 33 7.40 59.15 -36.43
N LYS A 34 6.32 59.72 -35.88
CA LYS A 34 5.14 59.05 -35.33
C LYS A 34 4.41 58.29 -36.44
N LEU A 35 4.02 57.04 -36.16
CA LEU A 35 2.86 56.39 -36.77
C LEU A 35 2.12 55.57 -35.72
N SER A 36 1.10 56.21 -35.13
CA SER A 36 0.05 55.59 -34.34
C SER A 36 -0.90 54.85 -35.28
N LEU A 37 -1.10 53.54 -35.09
CA LEU A 37 -2.20 52.79 -35.69
C LEU A 37 -3.38 52.72 -34.71
N PRO A 38 -4.63 52.95 -35.17
CA PRO A 38 -5.80 53.02 -34.31
C PRO A 38 -6.29 51.63 -33.87
N PHE A 39 -6.60 51.53 -32.57
CA PHE A 39 -7.43 50.47 -31.99
C PHE A 39 -8.86 50.62 -32.52
N GLU A 40 -9.36 49.63 -33.27
CA GLU A 40 -10.81 49.44 -33.44
C GLU A 40 -11.29 48.28 -32.57
N PRO A 41 -12.29 48.47 -31.67
CA PRO A 41 -12.90 47.37 -30.96
C PRO A 41 -13.89 46.63 -31.87
N LEU A 42 -13.64 45.35 -32.11
CA LEU A 42 -14.58 44.50 -32.84
C LEU A 42 -15.93 44.39 -32.10
N ARG A 43 -16.93 44.91 -32.80
CA ARG A 43 -18.38 44.93 -32.52
C ARG A 43 -18.89 43.56 -32.03
N SER A 44 -19.62 43.57 -30.91
CA SER A 44 -20.27 42.41 -30.30
C SER A 44 -21.25 41.72 -31.26
N ARG A 45 -20.89 40.54 -31.79
CA ARG A 45 -21.84 39.63 -32.43
C ARG A 45 -22.54 38.79 -31.38
N LYS A 46 -23.87 38.94 -31.27
CA LYS A 46 -24.78 38.09 -30.52
C LYS A 46 -24.48 36.60 -30.77
N LEU A 47 -23.96 35.91 -29.78
CA LEU A 47 -23.89 34.44 -29.75
C LEU A 47 -25.32 33.91 -29.55
N ARG A 48 -25.91 33.38 -30.62
CA ARG A 48 -27.10 32.53 -30.55
C ARG A 48 -26.74 31.28 -29.75
N LYS A 49 -27.60 30.90 -28.82
CA LYS A 49 -27.60 29.59 -28.15
C LYS A 49 -27.58 28.48 -29.21
N LEU A 50 -26.41 27.86 -29.39
CA LEU A 50 -26.27 26.56 -30.02
C LEU A 50 -26.35 25.51 -28.90
N VAL A 51 -27.59 25.18 -28.53
CA VAL A 51 -27.90 23.94 -27.82
C VAL A 51 -27.76 22.83 -28.85
N GLY A 52 -26.55 22.31 -28.98
CA GLY A 52 -26.22 21.18 -29.85
C GLY A 52 -25.77 20.01 -29.00
N ASN A 53 -26.69 19.07 -28.77
CA ASN A 53 -26.47 17.63 -28.55
C ASN A 53 -25.04 17.20 -28.18
N VAL A 54 -24.72 17.25 -26.88
CA VAL A 54 -23.74 16.32 -26.30
C VAL A 54 -24.51 15.06 -25.94
N LYS A 55 -24.68 14.16 -26.92
CA LYS A 55 -25.19 12.81 -26.67
C LYS A 55 -24.03 11.94 -26.17
N ASN A 56 -24.25 11.33 -25.01
CA ASN A 56 -23.55 10.16 -24.47
C ASN A 56 -22.03 10.27 -24.33
N VAL A 57 -21.57 11.00 -23.31
CA VAL A 57 -20.48 10.44 -22.49
C VAL A 57 -21.15 9.40 -21.61
N GLN A 58 -20.95 8.12 -21.92
CA GLN A 58 -21.31 7.07 -20.97
C GLN A 58 -20.56 7.37 -19.68
N ASN A 59 -21.28 7.81 -18.65
CA ASN A 59 -20.85 7.64 -17.27
C ASN A 59 -20.80 6.12 -17.03
N SER A 60 -19.73 5.46 -17.46
CA SER A 60 -19.30 4.24 -16.79
C SER A 60 -18.86 4.70 -15.40
N SER A 61 -19.81 4.77 -14.48
CA SER A 61 -19.51 4.75 -13.05
C SER A 61 -18.63 3.52 -12.86
N ILE A 62 -17.32 3.73 -12.71
CA ILE A 62 -16.39 2.68 -12.33
C ILE A 62 -16.85 2.27 -10.94
N LYS A 63 -17.67 1.22 -10.91
CA LYS A 63 -18.15 0.63 -9.67
C LYS A 63 -16.97 -0.11 -9.07
N ALA A 64 -16.71 0.13 -7.80
CA ALA A 64 -15.85 -0.76 -7.02
C ALA A 64 -16.36 -2.19 -7.22
N VAL A 65 -15.46 -3.14 -7.49
CA VAL A 65 -15.81 -4.55 -7.73
C VAL A 65 -16.56 -5.16 -6.52
N TYR A 66 -16.45 -4.52 -5.35
CA TYR A 66 -17.06 -4.94 -4.09
C TYR A 66 -18.32 -4.12 -3.75
N SER A 67 -19.42 -4.36 -4.45
CA SER A 67 -20.75 -3.93 -4.01
C SER A 67 -21.40 -5.00 -3.13
N SER A 68 -21.69 -4.66 -1.87
CA SER A 68 -22.65 -5.19 -0.86
C SER A 68 -23.11 -6.66 -0.81
N GLU A 69 -22.84 -7.54 -1.78
CA GLU A 69 -23.15 -8.96 -1.71
C GLU A 69 -21.97 -9.70 -1.05
N PHE A 70 -22.24 -10.15 0.17
CA PHE A 70 -21.26 -10.54 1.18
C PHE A 70 -20.54 -11.85 0.85
N TRP A 71 -19.20 -11.80 0.79
CA TRP A 71 -18.36 -12.98 1.04
C TRP A 71 -18.08 -13.09 2.53
N VAL A 72 -19.00 -13.70 3.28
CA VAL A 72 -18.69 -14.23 4.61
C VAL A 72 -17.84 -15.48 4.40
N ARG A 73 -16.68 -15.56 5.05
CA ARG A 73 -15.85 -16.78 5.06
C ARG A 73 -16.65 -17.89 5.75
N GLU A 74 -17.35 -18.71 4.97
CA GLU A 74 -17.87 -19.97 5.47
C GLU A 74 -16.67 -20.87 5.78
N LYS A 75 -16.47 -21.19 7.06
CA LYS A 75 -15.54 -22.24 7.48
C LYS A 75 -16.14 -23.60 7.16
N THR A 76 -16.41 -23.89 5.88
CA THR A 76 -16.69 -25.27 5.46
C THR A 76 -15.36 -25.98 5.32
N SER A 77 -15.26 -27.19 5.87
CA SER A 77 -14.07 -28.03 5.72
C SER A 77 -13.91 -28.37 4.24
N HIS A 78 -13.09 -27.61 3.52
CA HIS A 78 -12.72 -27.96 2.17
C HIS A 78 -11.80 -29.19 2.22
N GLN A 79 -12.39 -30.37 2.30
CA GLN A 79 -11.77 -31.58 1.79
C GLN A 79 -11.94 -31.54 0.27
N GLY A 80 -10.86 -31.18 -0.45
CA GLY A 80 -10.72 -31.47 -1.87
C GLY A 80 -10.34 -30.29 -2.79
N ILE A 81 -9.41 -30.60 -3.70
CA ILE A 81 -8.93 -29.86 -4.90
C ILE A 81 -7.82 -28.81 -4.66
N TRP A 82 -7.74 -28.11 -3.53
CA TRP A 82 -6.64 -27.15 -3.22
C TRP A 82 -5.56 -27.72 -2.29
N SER A 83 -5.43 -29.04 -2.24
CA SER A 83 -4.37 -29.72 -1.48
C SER A 83 -3.04 -29.57 -2.22
N ILE A 84 -2.11 -28.77 -1.68
CA ILE A 84 -0.68 -28.90 -2.02
C ILE A 84 -0.33 -30.38 -1.86
N ARG A 85 0.28 -30.97 -2.89
CA ARG A 85 0.66 -32.38 -2.91
C ARG A 85 1.52 -32.71 -1.68
N ASP A 86 1.30 -33.89 -1.11
CA ASP A 86 2.11 -34.43 -0.01
C ASP A 86 3.58 -34.71 -0.39
N ASP A 87 3.98 -34.46 -1.66
CA ASP A 87 5.32 -34.64 -2.20
C ASP A 87 6.15 -33.34 -2.26
N LEU A 88 5.60 -32.20 -1.80
CA LEU A 88 6.31 -30.93 -1.86
C LEU A 88 7.45 -30.92 -0.83
N GLN A 89 8.66 -31.29 -1.26
CA GLN A 89 9.88 -30.99 -0.52
C GLN A 89 10.05 -29.46 -0.48
N VAL A 90 9.57 -28.87 0.62
CA VAL A 90 9.80 -27.45 0.91
C VAL A 90 11.30 -27.28 1.14
N PRO A 91 12.01 -26.44 0.35
CA PRO A 91 13.42 -26.21 0.57
C PRO A 91 13.67 -25.69 1.99
N THR A 92 14.67 -26.22 2.68
CA THR A 92 15.09 -25.77 4.02
C THR A 92 15.70 -24.37 4.04
N SER A 93 15.84 -23.72 2.89
CA SER A 93 16.33 -22.34 2.80
C SER A 93 15.19 -21.39 2.45
N PRO A 94 14.93 -20.36 3.26
CA PRO A 94 14.18 -19.20 2.80
C PRO A 94 14.84 -18.67 1.51
N TYR A 95 14.04 -18.33 0.52
CA TYR A 95 14.52 -17.55 -0.61
C TYR A 95 14.97 -16.19 -0.08
N PHE A 96 16.26 -15.91 -0.16
CA PHE A 96 16.83 -14.62 0.25
C PHE A 96 17.06 -13.78 -1.01
N PRO A 97 16.47 -12.58 -1.11
CA PRO A 97 16.85 -11.64 -2.16
C PRO A 97 18.26 -11.13 -1.91
N THR A 98 19.07 -11.09 -2.96
CA THR A 98 20.30 -10.31 -2.99
C THR A 98 19.91 -8.84 -2.94
N TYR A 99 20.18 -8.17 -1.82
CA TYR A 99 19.97 -6.72 -1.72
C TYR A 99 20.74 -6.02 -2.85
N ALA A 100 20.03 -5.24 -3.67
CA ALA A 100 20.63 -4.39 -4.69
C ALA A 100 21.64 -3.43 -4.03
N GLN A 101 22.81 -3.32 -4.66
CA GLN A 101 23.97 -2.55 -4.21
C GLN A 101 23.63 -1.06 -4.03
N GLY A 102 23.28 -0.67 -2.81
CA GLY A 102 23.21 0.71 -2.31
C GLY A 102 23.62 0.67 -0.84
N GLN A 103 24.29 1.72 -0.33
CA GLN A 103 24.92 1.74 1.00
C GLN A 103 23.99 1.24 2.13
N GLY A 104 24.05 -0.06 2.37
CA GLY A 104 23.33 -0.75 3.44
C GLY A 104 24.16 -0.72 4.73
N PRO A 105 23.56 -1.12 5.85
CA PRO A 105 24.28 -1.23 7.11
C PRO A 105 25.51 -2.16 6.97
N PRO A 106 26.55 -1.99 7.80
CA PRO A 106 27.79 -2.77 7.70
C PRO A 106 27.49 -4.28 7.64
N PRO A 107 28.29 -5.09 6.91
CA PRO A 107 27.99 -6.51 6.65
C PRO A 107 27.77 -7.35 7.93
N MET A 108 28.41 -6.99 9.04
CA MET A 108 28.24 -7.65 10.34
C MET A 108 26.87 -7.36 10.99
N VAL A 109 26.27 -6.20 10.72
CA VAL A 109 24.89 -5.86 11.11
C VAL A 109 23.91 -6.63 10.23
N GLN A 110 24.23 -6.80 8.94
CA GLN A 110 23.40 -7.53 7.99
C GLN A 110 23.24 -9.01 8.36
N GLU A 111 24.33 -9.72 8.64
CA GLU A 111 24.27 -11.14 9.04
C GLU A 111 23.53 -11.35 10.37
N ARG A 112 23.76 -10.47 11.36
CA ARG A 112 23.05 -10.55 12.65
C ARG A 112 21.56 -10.24 12.49
N PHE A 113 21.22 -9.25 11.67
CA PHE A 113 19.83 -8.92 11.38
C PHE A 113 19.12 -10.06 10.62
N GLN A 114 19.81 -10.70 9.67
CA GLN A 114 19.30 -11.88 8.97
C GLN A 114 19.06 -13.08 9.91
N SER A 115 19.94 -13.29 10.89
CA SER A 115 19.75 -14.29 11.93
C SER A 115 18.48 -14.02 12.76
N VAL A 116 18.27 -12.76 13.17
CA VAL A 116 17.08 -12.37 13.94
C VAL A 116 15.80 -12.47 13.11
N ILE A 117 15.80 -12.04 11.84
CA ILE A 117 14.62 -12.19 10.96
C ILE A 117 14.25 -13.67 10.82
N SER A 118 15.24 -14.54 10.63
CA SER A 118 15.01 -15.98 10.51
C SER A 118 14.41 -16.57 11.79
N GLN A 119 14.86 -16.11 12.95
CA GLN A 119 14.28 -16.49 14.25
C GLN A 119 12.83 -16.00 14.39
N LEU A 120 12.55 -14.73 14.04
CA LEU A 120 11.19 -14.18 14.06
C LEU A 120 10.26 -14.97 13.13
N PHE A 121 10.75 -15.36 11.95
CA PHE A 121 9.99 -16.14 10.98
C PHE A 121 9.61 -17.52 11.51
N GLN A 122 10.49 -18.18 12.27
CA GLN A 122 10.17 -19.45 12.96
C GLN A 122 9.02 -19.27 13.98
N HIS A 123 8.87 -18.07 14.53
CA HIS A 123 7.74 -17.68 15.38
C HIS A 123 6.54 -17.14 14.59
N ARG A 124 6.50 -17.32 13.26
CA ARG A 124 5.45 -16.86 12.35
C ARG A 124 5.27 -15.34 12.33
N ILE A 125 6.36 -14.62 12.60
CA ILE A 125 6.41 -13.16 12.57
C ILE A 125 7.07 -12.74 11.25
N ILE A 126 6.33 -11.97 10.45
CA ILE A 126 6.81 -11.39 9.18
C ILE A 126 6.78 -9.86 9.25
N ARG A 127 7.55 -9.21 8.39
CA ARG A 127 7.70 -7.75 8.38
C ARG A 127 7.38 -7.16 7.02
N CYS A 128 6.36 -6.30 6.97
CA CYS A 128 6.13 -5.36 5.88
C CYS A 128 6.78 -4.02 6.28
N GLY A 129 8.01 -3.76 5.85
CA GLY A 129 8.70 -2.55 6.28
C GLY A 129 9.66 -1.96 5.26
N GLY A 130 9.49 -0.66 5.01
CA GLY A 130 10.01 0.05 3.83
C GLY A 130 8.90 0.32 2.81
N ALA A 131 9.27 0.86 1.65
CA ALA A 131 8.32 1.09 0.55
C ALA A 131 7.77 -0.25 0.03
N VAL A 132 6.49 -0.28 -0.32
CA VAL A 132 5.88 -1.46 -0.97
C VAL A 132 6.26 -1.46 -2.44
N ASP A 133 7.04 -2.45 -2.85
CA ASP A 133 7.43 -2.71 -4.23
C ASP A 133 7.27 -4.21 -4.56
N ASP A 134 7.50 -4.57 -5.82
CA ASP A 134 7.30 -5.94 -6.30
C ASP A 134 8.22 -6.94 -5.58
N ASP A 135 9.46 -6.54 -5.25
CA ASP A 135 10.40 -7.39 -4.52
C ASP A 135 9.90 -7.66 -3.09
N MET A 136 9.47 -6.63 -2.36
CA MET A 136 8.87 -6.78 -1.04
C MET A 136 7.61 -7.64 -1.09
N ALA A 137 6.74 -7.41 -2.06
CA ALA A 137 5.52 -8.19 -2.22
C ALA A 137 5.83 -9.67 -2.48
N ASN A 138 6.75 -9.97 -3.40
CA ASN A 138 7.15 -11.35 -3.69
C ASN A 138 7.67 -12.08 -2.44
N ILE A 139 8.48 -11.40 -1.61
CA ILE A 139 8.99 -11.98 -0.36
C ILE A 139 7.85 -12.26 0.62
N ILE A 140 6.97 -11.29 0.85
CA ILE A 140 5.86 -11.42 1.81
C ILE A 140 4.89 -12.51 1.34
N VAL A 141 4.55 -12.55 0.04
CA VAL A 141 3.71 -13.58 -0.55
C VAL A 141 4.32 -14.97 -0.34
N ALA A 142 5.61 -15.14 -0.65
CA ALA A 142 6.30 -16.41 -0.43
C ALA A 142 6.30 -16.82 1.05
N GLN A 143 6.54 -15.88 1.97
CA GLN A 143 6.49 -16.12 3.41
C GLN A 143 5.10 -16.54 3.90
N LEU A 144 4.05 -15.88 3.44
CA LEU A 144 2.66 -16.21 3.78
C LEU A 144 2.28 -17.61 3.30
N LEU A 145 2.59 -17.94 2.05
CA LEU A 145 2.33 -19.26 1.47
C LEU A 145 3.12 -20.36 2.20
N TYR A 146 4.39 -20.09 2.53
CA TYR A 146 5.20 -21.03 3.32
C TYR A 146 4.59 -21.29 4.70
N LEU A 147 4.19 -20.23 5.41
CA LEU A 147 3.63 -20.36 6.76
C LEU A 147 2.27 -21.07 6.76
N ASP A 148 1.47 -20.89 5.71
CA ASP A 148 0.24 -21.65 5.48
C ASP A 148 0.52 -23.15 5.25
N ALA A 149 1.55 -23.49 4.47
CA ALA A 149 1.94 -24.87 4.22
C ALA A 149 2.50 -25.56 5.48
N VAL A 150 3.27 -24.85 6.30
CA VAL A 150 3.87 -25.39 7.52
C VAL A 150 2.84 -25.67 8.62
N ASP A 151 1.93 -24.73 8.87
CA ASP A 151 0.87 -24.91 9.86
C ASP A 151 -0.32 -23.98 9.51
N PRO A 152 -1.39 -24.52 8.92
CA PRO A 152 -2.52 -23.72 8.46
C PRO A 152 -3.44 -23.25 9.60
N ASN A 153 -3.26 -23.77 10.82
CA ASN A 153 -4.14 -23.48 11.95
C ASN A 153 -3.58 -22.40 12.88
N LYS A 154 -2.28 -22.09 12.77
CA LYS A 154 -1.63 -21.07 13.59
C LYS A 154 -1.60 -19.72 12.91
N ASP A 155 -1.99 -18.69 13.66
CA ASP A 155 -1.90 -17.30 13.24
C ASP A 155 -0.51 -16.90 12.74
N ILE A 156 -0.49 -15.89 11.87
CA ILE A 156 0.69 -15.19 11.40
C ILE A 156 0.62 -13.75 11.91
N VAL A 157 1.74 -13.21 12.38
CA VAL A 157 1.80 -11.80 12.82
C VAL A 157 2.64 -11.00 11.83
N MET A 158 1.99 -10.06 11.14
CA MET A 158 2.63 -9.14 10.23
C MET A 158 2.84 -7.77 10.88
N TYR A 159 4.10 -7.41 11.11
CA TYR A 159 4.47 -6.07 11.56
C TYR A 159 4.57 -5.11 10.36
N VAL A 160 3.84 -4.00 10.42
CA VAL A 160 3.74 -3.00 9.35
C VAL A 160 4.45 -1.72 9.77
N ASN A 161 5.48 -1.35 9.01
CA ASN A 161 6.19 -0.08 9.09
C ASN A 161 6.52 0.43 7.67
N SER A 162 5.50 0.91 6.96
CA SER A 162 5.59 1.24 5.56
C SER A 162 4.96 2.60 5.24
N PRO A 163 5.62 3.44 4.41
CA PRO A 163 5.02 4.64 3.86
C PRO A 163 4.03 4.35 2.71
N GLY A 164 3.84 3.08 2.34
CA GLY A 164 3.09 2.67 1.15
C GLY A 164 3.99 2.45 -0.06
N GLY A 165 3.41 2.45 -1.25
CA GLY A 165 4.13 2.18 -2.50
C GLY A 165 3.21 1.70 -3.61
N SER A 166 3.68 0.75 -4.42
CA SER A 166 2.97 0.18 -5.56
C SER A 166 1.63 -0.43 -5.14
N VAL A 167 0.55 -0.01 -5.82
CA VAL A 167 -0.80 -0.52 -5.59
C VAL A 167 -0.89 -2.00 -5.95
N THR A 168 -0.35 -2.40 -7.12
CA THR A 168 -0.40 -3.80 -7.58
C THR A 168 0.40 -4.72 -6.66
N ALA A 169 1.58 -4.30 -6.21
CA ALA A 169 2.39 -5.04 -5.25
C ALA A 169 1.66 -5.22 -3.90
N GLY A 170 1.02 -4.15 -3.41
CA GLY A 170 0.19 -4.21 -2.21
C GLY A 170 -1.02 -5.13 -2.36
N MET A 171 -1.69 -5.09 -3.51
CA MET A 171 -2.82 -5.96 -3.80
C MET A 171 -2.42 -7.44 -3.85
N ALA A 172 -1.22 -7.77 -4.33
CA ALA A 172 -0.71 -9.16 -4.30
C ALA A 172 -0.54 -9.69 -2.87
N ILE A 173 -0.02 -8.86 -1.95
CA ILE A 173 0.08 -9.21 -0.52
C ILE A 173 -1.32 -9.38 0.06
N PHE A 174 -2.21 -8.41 -0.19
CA PHE A 174 -3.58 -8.40 0.32
C PHE A 174 -4.37 -9.63 -0.10
N ASP A 175 -4.35 -9.99 -1.38
CA ASP A 175 -5.07 -11.16 -1.88
C ASP A 175 -4.47 -12.45 -1.30
N THR A 176 -3.16 -12.50 -1.10
CA THR A 176 -2.50 -13.64 -0.44
C THR A 176 -2.93 -13.76 1.03
N MET A 177 -3.00 -12.66 1.78
CA MET A 177 -3.52 -12.66 3.16
C MET A 177 -4.94 -13.22 3.24
N ARG A 178 -5.77 -12.97 2.22
CA ARG A 178 -7.14 -13.49 2.14
C ARG A 178 -7.22 -14.94 1.63
N HIS A 179 -6.24 -15.36 0.84
CA HIS A 179 -6.17 -16.67 0.22
C HIS A 179 -5.75 -17.77 1.19
N ILE A 180 -4.80 -17.48 2.09
CA ILE A 180 -4.25 -18.46 3.02
C ILE A 180 -5.23 -18.84 4.15
N ARG A 181 -5.01 -19.99 4.79
CA ARG A 181 -5.87 -20.50 5.88
C ARG A 181 -5.63 -19.80 7.22
N PRO A 182 -4.38 -19.56 7.66
CA PRO A 182 -4.10 -18.82 8.89
C PRO A 182 -4.77 -17.45 8.94
N ASP A 183 -5.16 -17.03 10.14
CA ASP A 183 -5.46 -15.63 10.36
C ASP A 183 -4.17 -14.81 10.33
N VAL A 184 -4.23 -13.64 9.70
CA VAL A 184 -3.11 -12.69 9.65
C VAL A 184 -3.40 -11.54 10.60
N SER A 185 -2.75 -11.54 11.76
CA SER A 185 -2.75 -10.40 12.67
C SER A 185 -1.80 -9.34 12.14
N THR A 186 -2.22 -8.07 12.18
CA THR A 186 -1.41 -6.94 11.71
C THR A 186 -1.05 -6.02 12.88
N VAL A 187 0.18 -5.54 12.93
CA VAL A 187 0.64 -4.65 13.99
C VAL A 187 1.40 -3.47 13.40
N CYS A 188 0.86 -2.25 13.54
CA CYS A 188 1.56 -1.05 13.10
C CYS A 188 2.64 -0.64 14.11
N VAL A 189 3.89 -0.51 13.63
CA VAL A 189 5.04 -0.02 14.38
C VAL A 189 5.67 1.15 13.62
N GLY A 190 5.58 2.35 14.16
CA GLY A 190 6.09 3.55 13.49
C GLY A 190 5.07 4.14 12.52
N LEU A 191 5.09 3.73 11.24
CA LEU A 191 4.22 4.30 10.20
C LEU A 191 3.47 3.21 9.43
N ALA A 192 2.17 3.38 9.24
CA ALA A 192 1.42 2.69 8.20
C ALA A 192 0.69 3.73 7.37
N ALA A 193 1.24 4.09 6.20
CA ALA A 193 0.65 5.10 5.32
C ALA A 193 0.29 4.51 3.96
N SER A 194 -0.73 5.06 3.31
CA SER A 194 -1.16 4.67 1.96
C SER A 194 -1.36 3.15 1.88
N MET A 195 -0.66 2.45 0.98
CA MET A 195 -0.73 0.98 0.87
C MET A 195 -0.31 0.24 2.16
N GLY A 196 0.53 0.82 3.00
CA GLY A 196 0.84 0.29 4.34
C GLY A 196 -0.36 0.35 5.28
N ALA A 197 -1.13 1.45 5.26
CA ALA A 197 -2.37 1.56 6.03
C ALA A 197 -3.46 0.61 5.53
N PHE A 198 -3.53 0.43 4.20
CA PHE A 198 -4.42 -0.53 3.57
C PHE A 198 -4.15 -1.95 4.06
N LEU A 199 -2.89 -2.41 3.95
CA LEU A 199 -2.47 -3.74 4.41
C LEU A 199 -2.64 -3.92 5.93
N LEU A 200 -2.40 -2.88 6.72
CA LEU A 200 -2.70 -2.89 8.15
C LEU A 200 -4.19 -3.18 8.40
N SER A 201 -5.08 -2.46 7.70
CA SER A 201 -6.54 -2.59 7.88
C SER A 201 -7.11 -3.91 7.38
N ALA A 202 -6.39 -4.58 6.47
CA ALA A 202 -6.74 -5.85 5.86
C ALA A 202 -6.45 -7.09 6.73
N GLY A 203 -5.77 -6.91 7.87
CA GLY A 203 -5.59 -8.00 8.83
C GLY A 203 -6.93 -8.58 9.30
N THR A 204 -6.89 -9.80 9.85
CA THR A 204 -8.09 -10.47 10.36
C THR A 204 -8.80 -9.57 11.39
N LYS A 205 -10.11 -9.35 11.20
CA LYS A 205 -10.93 -8.53 12.09
C LYS A 205 -10.84 -9.01 13.54
N GLY A 206 -10.61 -8.10 14.47
CA GLY A 206 -10.32 -8.39 15.88
C GLY A 206 -8.84 -8.65 16.19
N LYS A 207 -7.97 -8.72 15.17
CA LYS A 207 -6.53 -8.99 15.28
C LYS A 207 -5.67 -7.90 14.61
N ARG A 208 -6.22 -6.69 14.42
CA ARG A 208 -5.49 -5.53 13.85
C ARG A 208 -5.09 -4.58 14.97
N TYR A 209 -3.80 -4.29 15.09
CA TYR A 209 -3.24 -3.56 16.22
C TYR A 209 -2.30 -2.44 15.80
N SER A 210 -2.04 -1.53 16.74
CA SER A 210 -1.02 -0.51 16.59
C SER A 210 -0.33 -0.21 17.92
N LEU A 211 0.94 0.16 17.86
CA LEU A 211 1.64 0.73 19.01
C LEU A 211 1.22 2.19 19.25
N PRO A 212 1.31 2.71 20.50
CA PRO A 212 0.68 3.97 20.88
C PRO A 212 1.15 5.20 20.08
N ASN A 213 2.44 5.22 19.71
CA ASN A 213 3.06 6.35 19.00
C ASN A 213 3.04 6.20 17.47
N SER A 214 2.47 5.11 16.96
CA SER A 214 2.40 4.90 15.51
C SER A 214 1.47 5.92 14.84
N ARG A 215 1.80 6.27 13.61
CA ARG A 215 0.98 7.12 12.74
C ARG A 215 0.39 6.27 11.62
N ILE A 216 -0.89 6.48 11.36
CA ILE A 216 -1.62 5.83 10.27
C ILE A 216 -2.09 6.91 9.31
N MET A 217 -1.93 6.72 8.01
CA MET A 217 -2.35 7.69 7.01
C MET A 217 -3.02 7.01 5.82
N ILE A 218 -4.18 7.52 5.41
CA ILE A 218 -4.88 7.08 4.20
C ILE A 218 -4.98 8.25 3.23
N HIS A 219 -4.91 7.94 1.93
CA HIS A 219 -5.14 8.90 0.84
C HIS A 219 -5.53 8.14 -0.44
N GLN A 220 -5.96 8.88 -1.46
CA GLN A 220 -6.24 8.34 -2.78
C GLN A 220 -4.94 7.87 -3.47
N PRO A 221 -5.02 6.88 -4.38
CA PRO A 221 -3.84 6.45 -5.12
C PRO A 221 -3.24 7.61 -5.92
N LEU A 222 -1.92 7.64 -6.01
CA LEU A 222 -1.16 8.63 -6.77
C LEU A 222 -0.53 7.95 -7.98
N GLY A 223 -0.48 8.66 -9.11
CA GLY A 223 0.17 8.21 -10.33
C GLY A 223 0.30 9.35 -11.34
N GLY A 224 0.95 9.07 -12.46
CA GLY A 224 1.08 10.01 -13.58
C GLY A 224 0.57 9.36 -14.86
N ALA A 225 0.19 10.19 -15.84
CA ALA A 225 -0.16 9.72 -17.17
C ALA A 225 0.61 10.50 -18.24
N GLN A 226 1.05 9.81 -19.29
CA GLN A 226 1.77 10.39 -20.43
C GLN A 226 1.48 9.60 -21.70
N GLY A 227 1.40 10.28 -22.84
CA GLY A 227 1.19 9.67 -24.16
C GLY A 227 0.24 10.48 -25.01
N GLY A 228 -0.34 9.84 -26.04
CA GLY A 228 -1.44 10.42 -26.80
C GLY A 228 -2.72 10.51 -25.97
N GLN A 229 -3.75 11.19 -26.48
CA GLN A 229 -5.02 11.35 -25.78
C GLN A 229 -5.60 10.01 -25.30
N THR A 230 -5.62 9.00 -26.18
CA THR A 230 -6.10 7.66 -25.85
C THR A 230 -5.30 7.00 -24.73
N ASP A 231 -3.97 7.16 -24.70
CA ASP A 231 -3.12 6.57 -23.66
C ASP A 231 -3.40 7.22 -22.29
N ILE A 232 -3.56 8.55 -22.28
CA ILE A 232 -3.92 9.31 -21.07
C ILE A 232 -5.29 8.85 -20.56
N ASP A 233 -6.28 8.71 -21.44
CA ASP A 233 -7.63 8.26 -21.07
C ASP A 233 -7.62 6.84 -20.49
N ILE A 234 -6.82 5.92 -21.05
CA ILE A 234 -6.67 4.56 -20.51
C ILE A 234 -6.06 4.59 -19.11
N GLN A 235 -4.95 5.32 -18.92
CA GLN A 235 -4.24 5.39 -17.64
C GLN A 235 -5.07 6.08 -16.55
N ALA A 236 -5.84 7.12 -16.91
CA ALA A 236 -6.76 7.78 -15.99
C ALA A 236 -7.88 6.83 -15.52
N ASN A 237 -8.45 6.03 -16.43
CA ASN A 237 -9.46 5.04 -16.07
C ASN A 237 -8.91 3.96 -15.14
N GLU A 238 -7.67 3.50 -15.35
CA GLU A 238 -7.02 2.54 -14.45
C GLU A 238 -6.80 3.13 -13.04
N MET A 239 -6.40 4.40 -12.96
CA MET A 239 -6.25 5.08 -11.68
C MET A 239 -7.59 5.21 -10.93
N LEU A 240 -8.68 5.51 -11.65
CA LEU A 240 -10.02 5.53 -11.08
C LEU A 240 -10.48 4.13 -10.63
N HIS A 241 -10.09 3.08 -11.35
CA HIS A 241 -10.33 1.70 -10.96
C HIS A 241 -9.64 1.34 -9.64
N HIS A 242 -8.34 1.64 -9.51
CA HIS A 242 -7.62 1.47 -8.25
C HIS A 242 -8.26 2.25 -7.11
N LYS A 243 -8.62 3.53 -7.34
CA LYS A 243 -9.29 4.36 -6.32
C LYS A 243 -10.59 3.72 -5.85
N ALA A 244 -11.45 3.30 -6.77
CA ALA A 244 -12.72 2.68 -6.45
C ALA A 244 -12.54 1.39 -5.62
N ASN A 245 -11.63 0.51 -6.02
CA ASN A 245 -11.37 -0.75 -5.32
C ASN A 245 -10.81 -0.53 -3.92
N LEU A 246 -9.76 0.28 -3.78
CA LEU A 246 -9.13 0.55 -2.48
C LEU A 246 -10.14 1.18 -1.51
N ASN A 247 -10.94 2.15 -1.96
CA ASN A 247 -11.94 2.79 -1.12
C ASN A 247 -13.09 1.85 -0.74
N GLY A 248 -13.49 0.95 -1.64
CA GLY A 248 -14.46 -0.11 -1.35
C GLY A 248 -13.99 -1.03 -0.22
N TYR A 249 -12.74 -1.50 -0.29
CA TYR A 249 -12.16 -2.34 0.75
C TYR A 249 -11.90 -1.60 2.07
N LEU A 250 -11.42 -0.35 2.02
CA LEU A 250 -11.29 0.45 3.24
C LEU A 250 -12.64 0.65 3.92
N SER A 251 -13.70 0.94 3.16
CA SER A 251 -15.08 0.99 3.68
C SER A 251 -15.47 -0.32 4.35
N TYR A 252 -15.20 -1.46 3.70
CA TYR A 252 -15.46 -2.79 4.27
C TYR A 252 -14.67 -3.06 5.57
N HIS A 253 -13.37 -2.79 5.59
CA HIS A 253 -12.51 -3.06 6.74
C HIS A 253 -12.83 -2.15 7.94
N THR A 254 -13.20 -0.90 7.68
CA THR A 254 -13.45 0.11 8.72
C THR A 254 -14.89 0.14 9.20
N GLY A 255 -15.84 -0.27 8.36
CA GLY A 255 -17.27 -0.08 8.58
C GLY A 255 -17.76 1.34 8.30
N GLN A 256 -16.89 2.25 7.82
CA GLN A 256 -17.29 3.58 7.38
C GLN A 256 -18.03 3.52 6.05
N SER A 257 -18.90 4.49 5.78
CA SER A 257 -19.55 4.59 4.47
C SER A 257 -18.53 4.88 3.37
N LEU A 258 -18.81 4.39 2.15
CA LEU A 258 -17.95 4.67 0.99
C LEU A 258 -17.81 6.17 0.72
N GLU A 259 -18.86 6.96 0.96
CA GLU A 259 -18.84 8.41 0.83
C GLU A 259 -17.85 9.05 1.81
N LYS A 260 -17.85 8.63 3.07
CA LYS A 260 -16.90 9.10 4.07
C LYS A 260 -15.47 8.71 3.70
N ILE A 261 -15.23 7.47 3.26
CA ILE A 261 -13.91 7.04 2.80
C ILE A 261 -13.44 7.87 1.61
N ASN A 262 -14.31 8.15 0.63
CA ASN A 262 -13.96 8.97 -0.52
C ASN A 262 -13.57 10.40 -0.11
N GLN A 263 -14.27 10.98 0.86
CA GLN A 263 -13.96 12.32 1.39
C GLN A 263 -12.64 12.31 2.17
N ASP A 264 -12.50 11.39 3.12
CA ASP A 264 -11.36 11.35 4.03
C ASP A 264 -10.07 10.88 3.33
N THR A 265 -10.17 10.22 2.17
CA THR A 265 -9.00 9.85 1.34
C THR A 265 -8.66 10.87 0.24
N ASP A 266 -9.45 11.93 0.03
CA ASP A 266 -9.14 12.88 -1.05
C ASP A 266 -7.78 13.58 -0.86
N ARG A 267 -7.35 13.75 0.38
CA ARG A 267 -6.01 14.26 0.74
C ARG A 267 -5.40 13.37 1.81
N ASP A 268 -4.13 13.63 2.12
CA ASP A 268 -3.44 12.94 3.19
C ASP A 268 -4.19 13.12 4.52
N PHE A 269 -4.72 12.01 5.05
CA PHE A 269 -5.48 12.00 6.29
C PHE A 269 -4.75 11.19 7.36
N PHE A 270 -4.03 11.90 8.22
CA PHE A 270 -3.22 11.31 9.27
C PHE A 270 -4.00 11.11 10.57
N MET A 271 -3.81 9.96 11.18
CA MET A 271 -4.40 9.54 12.45
C MET A 271 -3.31 9.04 13.40
N SER A 272 -3.53 9.28 14.69
CA SER A 272 -2.89 8.55 15.79
C SER A 272 -3.41 7.12 15.86
N ALA A 273 -2.73 6.25 16.61
CA ALA A 273 -3.23 4.89 16.86
C ALA A 273 -4.64 4.88 17.49
N LYS A 274 -4.96 5.84 18.37
CA LYS A 274 -6.28 5.97 18.98
C LYS A 274 -7.34 6.36 17.94
N GLU A 275 -7.08 7.41 17.16
CA GLU A 275 -8.00 7.86 16.10
C GLU A 275 -8.21 6.77 15.05
N ALA A 276 -7.17 6.03 14.66
CA ALA A 276 -7.27 4.93 13.70
C ALA A 276 -8.14 3.76 14.23
N LYS A 277 -8.09 3.50 15.54
CA LYS A 277 -8.98 2.52 16.19
C LYS A 277 -10.43 3.01 16.13
N GLU A 278 -10.68 4.26 16.50
CA GLU A 278 -12.01 4.87 16.47
C GLU A 278 -12.57 4.93 15.04
N TYR A 279 -11.70 5.14 14.06
CA TYR A 279 -12.04 5.13 12.63
C TYR A 279 -12.34 3.72 12.10
N GLY A 280 -11.84 2.67 12.75
CA GLY A 280 -12.04 1.27 12.39
C GLY A 280 -10.92 0.64 11.55
N LEU A 281 -9.81 1.34 11.34
CA LEU A 281 -8.64 0.80 10.61
C LEU A 281 -7.90 -0.28 11.41
N ILE A 282 -7.99 -0.22 12.73
CA ILE A 282 -7.43 -1.22 13.66
C ILE A 282 -8.45 -1.52 14.76
N ASP A 283 -8.25 -2.64 15.47
CA ASP A 283 -9.12 -3.10 16.55
C ASP A 283 -8.58 -2.72 17.95
N GLY A 284 -7.26 -2.54 18.09
CA GLY A 284 -6.64 -2.28 19.39
C GLY A 284 -5.35 -1.47 19.36
N VAL A 285 -5.10 -0.75 20.46
CA VAL A 285 -3.82 -0.08 20.72
C VAL A 285 -3.10 -0.82 21.84
N ILE A 286 -1.88 -1.30 21.57
CA ILE A 286 -1.10 -2.08 22.53
C ILE A 286 -0.39 -1.12 23.50
N MET A 287 -1.03 -0.82 24.63
CA MET A 287 -0.48 0.05 25.67
C MET A 287 0.48 -0.69 26.63
N ASN A 288 0.26 -1.98 26.83
CA ASN A 288 1.11 -2.83 27.66
C ASN A 288 1.28 -4.20 26.97
N PRO A 289 2.51 -4.56 26.55
CA PRO A 289 2.76 -5.80 25.80
C PRO A 289 2.40 -7.07 26.60
N LEU A 290 2.48 -7.04 27.94
CA LEU A 290 2.16 -8.19 28.80
C LEU A 290 0.68 -8.60 28.75
N LYS A 291 -0.20 -7.72 28.26
CA LYS A 291 -1.63 -8.01 28.05
C LYS A 291 -1.97 -8.35 26.60
N ALA A 292 -1.12 -8.00 25.64
CA ALA A 292 -1.42 -8.11 24.20
C ALA A 292 -0.73 -9.29 23.51
N LEU A 293 0.39 -9.78 24.05
CA LEU A 293 1.16 -10.89 23.49
C LEU A 293 0.97 -12.20 24.27
N GLN A 294 -0.17 -12.39 24.94
CA GLN A 294 -0.53 -13.74 25.37
C GLN A 294 -0.75 -14.57 24.11
N PRO A 295 -0.23 -15.82 24.05
CA PRO A 295 -0.60 -16.74 22.98
C PRO A 295 -2.13 -16.78 22.94
N LEU A 296 -2.72 -16.52 21.77
CA LEU A 296 -4.15 -16.79 21.59
C LEU A 296 -4.37 -18.23 22.00
N ALA A 297 -5.15 -18.44 23.06
CA ALA A 297 -5.46 -19.77 23.54
C ALA A 297 -5.98 -20.56 22.35
N ALA A 298 -5.23 -21.60 21.95
CA ALA A 298 -5.77 -22.60 21.06
C ALA A 298 -7.11 -23.03 21.66
N ALA A 299 -8.17 -22.98 20.85
CA ALA A 299 -9.52 -23.30 21.25
C ALA A 299 -9.49 -24.50 22.20
N GLU A 300 -9.99 -24.28 23.42
CA GLU A 300 -9.97 -25.25 24.51
C GLU A 300 -10.39 -26.62 23.96
N GLU A 301 -9.43 -27.55 23.89
CA GLU A 301 -9.71 -28.96 23.70
C GLU A 301 -10.63 -29.37 24.85
N SER A 302 -11.90 -29.55 24.50
CA SER A 302 -12.86 -30.47 25.11
C SER A 302 -12.60 -30.75 26.59
N ALA A 303 -13.33 -30.02 27.44
CA ALA A 303 -13.74 -30.52 28.74
C ALA A 303 -14.59 -31.79 28.55
N ASP A 304 -13.94 -32.90 28.24
CA ASP A 304 -14.52 -34.24 28.35
C ASP A 304 -13.44 -35.21 28.85
N LYS A 305 -13.20 -35.15 30.16
CA LYS A 305 -12.89 -36.37 30.90
C LYS A 305 -14.12 -36.75 31.70
N SER A 306 -15.07 -37.32 30.96
CA SER A 306 -15.98 -38.35 31.39
C SER A 306 -15.54 -39.07 32.68
N ALA A 307 -16.47 -39.05 33.62
CA ALA A 307 -16.65 -40.02 34.68
C ALA A 307 -16.06 -41.39 34.34
N THR A 308 -15.02 -41.79 35.05
CA THR A 308 -14.69 -43.19 35.24
C THR A 308 -15.38 -43.64 36.53
N GLN A 309 -16.60 -44.15 36.41
CA GLN A 309 -17.13 -45.13 37.34
C GLN A 309 -16.34 -46.43 37.18
N THR A 310 -15.83 -46.95 38.29
CA THR A 310 -15.83 -48.39 38.69
C THR A 310 -15.03 -48.49 40.01
N SER A 311 -15.65 -48.58 41.19
CA SER A 311 -16.13 -49.82 41.83
C SER A 311 -15.26 -51.06 41.59
N ALA A 312 -14.37 -51.36 42.55
CA ALA A 312 -13.91 -52.71 42.94
C ALA A 312 -13.17 -52.57 44.29
N GLU A 313 -13.81 -52.94 45.40
CA GLU A 313 -13.49 -54.17 46.17
C GLU A 313 -12.24 -54.05 47.06
N SER A 314 -12.45 -53.79 48.36
CA SER A 314 -11.81 -54.41 49.55
C SER A 314 -12.24 -53.66 50.82
#